data_AF-A0A7V2AVL8-F1
#
_entry.id   AF-A0A7V2AVL8-F1
#
_cell.length_a   1.000
_cell.length_b   1.000
_cell.length_c   1.000
_cell.angle_alpha   90.00
_cell.angle_beta   90.00
_cell.angle_gamma   90.00
#
_symmetry.space_group_name_H-M   'P 1'
#
loop_
_entity.id
_entity.type
_entity.pdbx_description
1 polymer ?
#
loop_
_entity_poly.entity_id
_entity_poly.type
_entity_poly.pdbx_seq_one_letter_code
_entity_poly.pdbx_strand_id
1 'polypeptide(L)'
;VLRPLFGNISIVLLLLLPLLTMRLLAEEQKLGTFELLLTYPIRDADAVLGKFFAAVTVFAVMLVCTLLYPLLIALFGDPEPGPIFSGYLGLFLMGCTFISIGTFFSSLTSNQLVAGVSAFGVGLLFLIIGWAAPFVGPKFIGLLGQFSILQHYESFSKGVIDTQDISYYLFMTLFFLFLTLRSLESTRWRS
;
A
#
# COMPACT_ATOMS: atom_id res chain seq x y z
N VAL A 1 4.67 24.44 -3.63
CA VAL A 1 3.45 24.42 -2.79
C VAL A 1 2.84 23.01 -2.64
N LEU A 2 2.88 22.16 -3.67
CA LEU A 2 2.27 20.82 -3.63
C LEU A 2 3.05 19.74 -2.86
N ARG A 3 4.38 19.86 -2.73
CA ARG A 3 5.22 18.83 -2.07
C ARG A 3 4.82 18.52 -0.62
N PRO A 4 4.56 19.51 0.26
CA PRO A 4 4.10 19.24 1.63
C PRO A 4 2.72 18.57 1.67
N LEU A 5 1.82 18.93 0.74
CA LEU A 5 0.50 18.31 0.62
C LEU A 5 0.64 16.81 0.32
N PHE A 6 1.49 16.46 -0.63
CA PHE A 6 1.81 15.08 -0.98
C PHE A 6 2.44 14.27 0.17
N GLY A 7 3.32 14.89 0.95
CA GLY A 7 3.87 14.27 2.16
C GLY A 7 2.79 13.99 3.20
N ASN A 8 1.90 14.96 3.45
CA ASN A 8 0.79 14.79 4.37
C ASN A 8 -0.18 13.68 3.92
N ILE A 9 -0.52 13.64 2.63
CA ILE A 9 -1.35 12.54 2.07
C ILE A 9 -0.65 11.21 2.32
N SER A 10 0.66 11.10 2.10
CA SER A 10 1.39 9.84 2.30
C SER A 10 1.29 9.31 3.74
N ILE A 11 1.38 10.21 4.73
CA ILE A 11 1.21 9.86 6.15
C ILE A 11 -0.24 9.47 6.45
N VAL A 12 -1.21 10.17 5.88
CA VAL A 12 -2.64 9.82 6.03
C VAL A 12 -2.91 8.44 5.43
N LEU A 13 -2.33 8.11 4.27
CA LEU A 13 -2.48 6.79 3.63
C LEU A 13 -1.91 5.67 4.49
N LEU A 14 -0.79 5.90 5.16
CA LEU A 14 -0.21 4.94 6.10
C LEU A 14 -1.22 4.55 7.20
N LEU A 15 -2.04 5.49 7.67
CA LEU A 15 -3.07 5.20 8.69
C LEU A 15 -4.33 4.59 8.05
N LEU A 16 -4.78 5.16 6.93
CA LEU A 16 -6.06 4.85 6.31
C LEU A 16 -6.09 3.47 5.65
N LEU A 17 -5.01 3.05 4.98
CA LEU A 17 -4.98 1.83 4.19
C LEU A 17 -4.96 0.55 5.04
N PRO A 18 -4.22 0.47 6.16
CA PRO A 18 -4.38 -0.61 7.12
C PRO A 18 -5.81 -0.73 7.64
N LEU A 19 -6.47 0.40 7.94
CA LEU A 19 -7.86 0.41 8.40
C LEU A 19 -8.84 -0.08 7.32
N LEU A 20 -8.60 0.26 6.05
CA LEU A 20 -9.41 -0.18 4.92
C LEU A 20 -9.26 -1.68 4.66
N THR A 21 -8.04 -2.20 4.79
CA THR A 21 -7.71 -3.60 4.45
C THR A 21 -7.89 -4.59 5.59
N MET A 22 -7.89 -4.14 6.85
CA MET A 22 -7.91 -5.05 8.02
C MET A 22 -9.08 -6.04 8.03
N ARG A 23 -10.21 -5.66 7.43
CA ARG A 23 -11.45 -6.47 7.39
C ARG A 23 -11.50 -7.46 6.23
N LEU A 24 -10.69 -7.29 5.19
CA LEU A 24 -10.84 -8.01 3.91
C LEU A 24 -10.81 -9.52 4.05
N LEU A 25 -9.92 -10.07 4.88
CA LEU A 25 -9.79 -11.51 5.11
C LEU A 25 -10.05 -11.89 6.57
N ALA A 26 -9.65 -11.05 7.51
CA ALA A 26 -9.83 -11.32 8.94
C ALA A 26 -11.32 -11.43 9.33
N GLU A 27 -12.21 -10.66 8.70
CA GLU A 27 -13.64 -10.71 9.02
C GLU A 27 -14.28 -12.02 8.55
N GLU A 28 -13.91 -12.51 7.37
CA GLU A 28 -14.42 -13.79 6.87
C GLU A 28 -13.89 -14.99 7.66
N GLN A 29 -12.63 -14.93 8.09
CA GLN A 29 -12.07 -15.95 8.98
C GLN A 29 -12.80 -15.96 10.33
N LYS A 30 -13.14 -14.78 10.87
CA LYS A 30 -13.89 -14.65 12.11
C LYS A 30 -15.33 -15.17 11.98
N LEU A 31 -15.95 -14.97 10.83
CA LEU A 31 -17.34 -15.37 10.56
C LEU A 31 -17.49 -16.83 10.09
N GLY A 32 -16.37 -17.54 9.83
CA GLY A 32 -16.39 -18.90 9.29
C GLY A 32 -16.81 -18.99 7.81
N THR A 33 -17.09 -17.87 7.15
CA THR A 33 -17.41 -17.82 5.72
C THR A 33 -16.19 -18.12 4.84
N PHE A 34 -14.99 -18.09 5.42
CA PHE A 34 -13.77 -18.47 4.74
C PHE A 34 -13.78 -19.95 4.27
N GLU A 35 -14.41 -20.86 5.03
CA GLU A 35 -14.54 -22.27 4.64
C GLU A 35 -15.50 -22.47 3.45
N LEU A 36 -16.54 -21.65 3.37
CA LEU A 36 -17.42 -21.60 2.20
C LEU A 36 -16.64 -21.14 0.96
N LEU A 37 -15.81 -20.10 1.07
CA LEU A 37 -14.98 -19.65 -0.05
C LEU A 37 -14.00 -20.71 -0.55
N LEU A 38 -13.38 -21.48 0.36
CA LEU A 38 -12.45 -22.56 0.01
C LEU A 38 -13.13 -23.79 -0.62
N THR A 39 -14.44 -23.96 -0.43
CA THR A 39 -15.22 -25.06 -1.03
C THR A 39 -15.83 -24.70 -2.38
N TYR A 40 -15.91 -23.41 -2.72
CA TYR A 40 -16.26 -22.98 -4.07
C TYR A 40 -15.15 -23.31 -5.08
N PRO A 41 -15.48 -23.67 -6.34
CA PRO A 41 -14.51 -24.00 -7.39
C PRO A 41 -13.83 -22.72 -7.97
N ILE A 42 -13.40 -21.82 -7.10
CA ILE A 42 -12.71 -20.57 -7.45
C ILE A 42 -11.25 -20.73 -7.06
N ARG A 43 -10.32 -20.23 -7.88
CA ARG A 43 -8.89 -20.25 -7.52
C ARG A 43 -8.64 -19.25 -6.39
N ASP A 44 -7.86 -19.63 -5.39
CA ASP A 44 -7.48 -18.73 -4.28
C ASP A 44 -6.86 -17.41 -4.79
N ALA A 45 -6.15 -17.47 -5.92
CA ALA A 45 -5.64 -16.33 -6.66
C ALA A 45 -6.71 -15.31 -7.05
N ASP A 46 -7.84 -15.78 -7.60
CA ASP A 46 -8.91 -14.91 -8.08
C ASP A 46 -9.64 -14.25 -6.90
N ALA A 47 -9.80 -14.97 -5.79
CA ALA A 47 -10.39 -14.43 -4.57
C ALA A 47 -9.53 -13.31 -3.95
N VAL A 48 -8.22 -13.53 -3.83
CA VAL A 48 -7.29 -12.53 -3.28
C VAL A 48 -7.19 -11.31 -4.20
N LEU A 49 -7.04 -11.53 -5.51
CA LEU A 49 -6.97 -10.43 -6.48
C LEU A 49 -8.27 -9.63 -6.51
N GLY A 50 -9.43 -10.29 -6.45
CA GLY A 50 -10.73 -9.61 -6.38
C GLY A 50 -10.82 -8.66 -5.18
N LYS A 51 -10.39 -9.11 -3.99
CA LYS A 51 -10.38 -8.26 -2.79
C LYS A 51 -9.36 -7.13 -2.85
N PHE A 52 -8.19 -7.42 -3.40
CA PHE A 52 -7.17 -6.41 -3.63
C PHE A 52 -7.69 -5.32 -4.57
N PHE A 53 -8.27 -5.68 -5.73
CA PHE A 53 -8.84 -4.71 -6.66
C PHE A 53 -10.04 -3.97 -6.10
N ALA A 54 -10.87 -4.60 -5.27
CA ALA A 54 -11.95 -3.92 -4.56
C ALA A 54 -11.40 -2.81 -3.64
N ALA A 55 -10.37 -3.13 -2.85
CA ALA A 55 -9.70 -2.16 -1.99
C ALA A 55 -8.99 -1.05 -2.78
N VAL A 56 -8.29 -1.40 -3.86
CA VAL A 56 -7.65 -0.44 -4.78
C VAL A 56 -8.69 0.48 -5.42
N THR A 57 -9.87 -0.03 -5.78
CA THR A 57 -10.94 0.80 -6.36
C THR A 57 -11.46 1.83 -5.36
N VAL A 58 -11.73 1.42 -4.12
CA VAL A 58 -12.14 2.35 -3.04
C VAL A 58 -11.05 3.40 -2.81
N PHE A 59 -9.79 2.98 -2.77
CA PHE A 59 -8.65 3.89 -2.64
C PHE A 59 -8.50 4.83 -3.85
N ALA A 60 -8.69 4.35 -5.07
CA ALA A 60 -8.64 5.16 -6.29
C ALA A 60 -9.73 6.24 -6.27
N VAL A 61 -10.94 5.91 -5.83
CA VAL A 61 -12.02 6.90 -5.63
C VAL A 61 -11.62 7.95 -4.59
N MET A 62 -11.02 7.53 -3.46
CA MET A 62 -10.50 8.47 -2.46
C MET A 62 -9.43 9.40 -3.03
N LEU A 63 -8.50 8.88 -3.84
CA LEU A 63 -7.50 9.70 -4.53
C LEU A 63 -8.14 10.66 -5.53
N VAL A 64 -9.13 10.21 -6.29
CA VAL A 64 -9.85 11.08 -7.25
C VAL A 64 -10.53 12.24 -6.53
N CYS A 65 -11.12 12.02 -5.36
CA CYS A 65 -11.67 13.10 -4.54
C CYS A 65 -10.61 14.15 -4.16
N THR A 66 -9.35 13.76 -3.99
CA THR A 66 -8.26 14.72 -3.70
C THR A 66 -7.82 15.53 -4.92
N LEU A 67 -8.18 15.14 -6.16
CA LEU A 67 -7.88 15.94 -7.38
C LEU A 67 -8.58 17.30 -7.37
N LEU A 68 -9.57 17.52 -6.49
CA LEU A 68 -10.16 18.84 -6.27
C LEU A 68 -9.11 19.89 -5.89
N TYR A 69 -8.07 19.53 -5.13
CA TYR A 69 -7.01 20.46 -4.72
C TYR A 69 -6.17 21.00 -5.90
N PRO A 70 -5.52 20.16 -6.74
CA PRO A 70 -4.78 20.65 -7.90
C PRO A 70 -5.71 21.35 -8.91
N LEU A 71 -6.98 20.94 -9.02
CA LEU A 71 -7.95 21.61 -9.89
C LEU A 71 -8.23 23.05 -9.43
N LEU A 72 -8.38 23.30 -8.13
CA LEU A 72 -8.50 24.66 -7.59
C LEU A 72 -7.23 25.48 -7.85
N ILE A 73 -6.06 24.88 -7.68
CA ILE A 73 -4.78 25.57 -7.93
C ILE A 73 -4.61 25.89 -9.43
N ALA A 74 -5.09 25.03 -10.33
CA ALA A 74 -5.07 25.27 -11.77
C ALA A 74 -6.03 26.40 -12.21
N LEU A 75 -7.09 26.67 -11.43
CA LEU A 75 -8.01 27.77 -11.70
C LEU A 75 -7.49 29.13 -11.21
N PHE A 76 -6.74 29.15 -10.10
CA PHE A 76 -6.29 30.39 -9.44
C PHE A 76 -4.77 30.65 -9.53
N GLY A 77 -4.02 29.76 -10.17
CA GLY A 77 -2.57 29.85 -10.34
C GLY A 77 -2.10 29.12 -11.60
N ASP A 78 -0.77 29.06 -11.79
CA ASP A 78 -0.14 28.39 -12.92
C ASP A 78 0.69 27.18 -12.44
N PRO A 79 0.05 26.05 -12.08
CA PRO A 79 0.77 24.90 -11.55
C PRO A 79 1.47 24.14 -12.67
N GLU A 80 2.71 23.72 -12.40
CA GLU A 80 3.42 22.79 -13.27
C GLU A 80 2.72 21.42 -13.27
N PRO A 81 2.24 20.92 -14.43
CA PRO A 81 1.47 19.67 -14.50
C PRO A 81 2.32 18.42 -14.25
N GLY A 82 3.63 18.48 -14.50
CA GLY A 82 4.56 17.36 -14.32
C GLY A 82 4.56 16.80 -12.89
N PRO A 83 4.91 17.60 -11.88
CA PRO A 83 4.88 17.19 -10.47
C PRO A 83 3.50 16.77 -9.94
N ILE A 84 2.42 17.30 -10.52
CA ILE A 84 1.05 16.86 -10.18
C ILE A 84 0.88 15.41 -10.64
N PHE A 85 1.04 15.15 -11.93
CA PHE A 85 0.81 13.82 -12.49
C PHE A 85 1.71 12.76 -11.85
N SER A 86 3.01 13.04 -11.75
CA SER A 86 3.96 12.11 -11.13
C SER A 86 3.65 11.88 -9.65
N GLY A 87 3.26 12.92 -8.91
CA GLY A 87 2.89 12.81 -7.50
C GLY A 87 1.68 11.91 -7.28
N TYR A 88 0.61 12.08 -8.06
CA TYR A 88 -0.57 11.21 -8.00
C TYR A 88 -0.28 9.77 -8.40
N LEU A 89 0.54 9.57 -9.43
CA LEU A 89 0.99 8.24 -9.84
C LEU A 89 1.80 7.56 -8.72
N GLY A 90 2.72 8.29 -8.09
CA GLY A 90 3.48 7.81 -6.94
C GLY A 90 2.58 7.46 -5.75
N LEU A 91 1.58 8.29 -5.42
CA LEU A 91 0.62 8.00 -4.35
C LEU A 91 -0.21 6.76 -4.64
N PHE A 92 -0.63 6.58 -5.89
CA PHE A 92 -1.39 5.41 -6.30
C PHE A 92 -0.57 4.12 -6.13
N LEU A 93 0.68 4.11 -6.60
CA LEU A 93 1.59 2.96 -6.44
C LEU A 93 1.95 2.69 -4.97
N MET A 94 2.20 3.75 -4.19
CA MET A 94 2.44 3.63 -2.76
C MET A 94 1.22 3.05 -2.04
N GLY A 95 0.02 3.49 -2.39
CA GLY A 95 -1.21 2.96 -1.82
C GLY A 95 -1.46 1.50 -2.18
N CYS A 96 -1.16 1.09 -3.41
CA CYS A 96 -1.20 -0.34 -3.80
C CYS A 96 -0.29 -1.19 -2.91
N THR A 97 0.91 -0.69 -2.59
CA THR A 97 1.87 -1.37 -1.70
C THR A 97 1.32 -1.52 -0.28
N PHE A 98 0.73 -0.45 0.28
CA PHE A 98 0.11 -0.52 1.61
C PHE A 98 -1.12 -1.42 1.62
N ILE A 99 -1.92 -1.44 0.54
CA ILE A 99 -3.07 -2.34 0.43
C ILE A 99 -2.59 -3.79 0.40
N SER A 100 -1.55 -4.12 -0.37
CA SER A 100 -1.01 -5.49 -0.40
C SER A 100 -0.47 -5.92 0.96
N ILE A 101 0.27 -5.04 1.67
CA ILE A 101 0.74 -5.30 3.04
C ILE A 101 -0.46 -5.60 3.96
N GLY A 102 -1.48 -4.75 3.89
CA GLY A 102 -2.68 -4.90 4.69
C GLY A 102 -3.46 -6.18 4.41
N THR A 103 -3.60 -6.57 3.15
CA THR A 103 -4.23 -7.84 2.76
C THR A 103 -3.49 -9.05 3.30
N PHE A 104 -2.16 -9.03 3.29
CA PHE A 104 -1.34 -10.11 3.85
C PHE A 104 -1.52 -10.23 5.37
N PHE A 105 -1.46 -9.12 6.11
CA PHE A 105 -1.68 -9.18 7.56
C PHE A 105 -3.12 -9.56 7.92
N SER A 106 -4.10 -9.17 7.11
CA SER A 106 -5.49 -9.62 7.26
C SER A 106 -5.65 -11.13 7.00
N SER A 107 -4.79 -11.77 6.21
CA SER A 107 -4.83 -13.22 5.98
C SER A 107 -4.25 -14.04 7.14
N LEU A 108 -3.36 -13.44 7.94
CA LEU A 108 -2.66 -14.13 9.04
C LEU A 108 -3.46 -14.20 10.35
N THR A 109 -4.56 -13.46 10.48
CA THR A 109 -5.30 -13.38 11.74
C THR A 109 -6.81 -13.27 11.51
N SER A 110 -7.58 -13.85 12.43
CA SER A 110 -9.03 -13.67 12.51
C SER A 110 -9.45 -12.40 13.27
N ASN A 111 -8.50 -11.66 13.85
CA ASN A 111 -8.79 -10.44 14.59
C ASN A 111 -8.43 -9.18 13.78
N GLN A 112 -9.47 -8.44 13.36
CA GLN A 112 -9.33 -7.19 12.58
C GLN A 112 -8.38 -6.17 13.22
N LEU A 113 -8.39 -6.04 14.55
CA LEU A 113 -7.52 -5.08 15.23
C LEU A 113 -6.04 -5.50 15.11
N VAL A 114 -5.75 -6.80 15.25
CA VAL A 114 -4.39 -7.33 15.11
C VAL A 114 -3.91 -7.19 13.66
N ALA A 115 -4.78 -7.45 12.68
CA ALA A 115 -4.48 -7.25 11.26
C ALA A 115 -4.14 -5.79 10.95
N GLY A 116 -4.96 -4.85 11.41
CA GLY A 116 -4.76 -3.43 11.17
C GLY A 116 -3.49 -2.89 11.82
N VAL A 117 -3.24 -3.23 13.09
CA VAL A 117 -2.05 -2.75 13.83
C VAL A 117 -0.76 -3.33 13.26
N SER A 118 -0.75 -4.61 12.86
CA SER A 118 0.43 -5.22 12.25
C SER A 118 0.75 -4.64 10.87
N ALA A 119 -0.28 -4.46 10.02
CA ALA A 119 -0.13 -3.77 8.74
C ALA A 119 0.38 -2.33 8.89
N PHE A 120 -0.17 -1.59 9.86
CA PHE A 120 0.29 -0.24 10.18
C PHE A 120 1.75 -0.23 10.65
N GLY A 121 2.11 -1.12 11.58
CA GLY A 121 3.48 -1.20 12.11
C GLY A 121 4.52 -1.52 11.04
N VAL A 122 4.21 -2.46 10.14
CA VAL A 122 5.10 -2.81 9.03
C VAL A 122 5.14 -1.71 7.97
N GLY A 123 4.00 -1.10 7.63
CA GLY A 123 3.96 0.05 6.74
C GLY A 123 4.78 1.22 7.29
N LEU A 124 4.71 1.48 8.59
CA LEU A 124 5.45 2.53 9.27
C LEU A 124 6.94 2.24 9.23
N LEU A 125 7.35 0.99 9.50
CA LEU A 125 8.75 0.56 9.38
C LEU A 125 9.30 0.86 7.99
N PHE A 126 8.62 0.43 6.93
CA PHE A 126 9.06 0.69 5.55
C PHE A 126 9.06 2.18 5.18
N LEU A 127 8.24 3.00 5.84
CA LEU A 127 8.20 4.44 5.62
C LEU A 127 9.39 5.16 6.29
N ILE A 128 9.80 4.73 7.49
CA ILE A 128 10.88 5.38 8.26
C ILE A 128 12.26 4.75 8.05
N ILE A 129 12.36 3.57 7.45
CA ILE A 129 13.62 2.81 7.34
C ILE A 129 14.74 3.61 6.66
N GLY A 130 14.42 4.42 5.64
CA GLY A 130 15.39 5.29 4.98
C GLY A 130 15.91 6.41 5.89
N TRP A 131 15.05 6.96 6.74
CA TRP A 131 15.43 7.98 7.73
C TRP A 131 16.25 7.37 8.88
N ALA A 132 15.97 6.12 9.25
CA ALA A 132 16.71 5.39 10.28
C ALA A 132 18.10 4.92 9.80
N ALA A 133 18.31 4.78 8.49
CA ALA A 133 19.50 4.18 7.91
C ALA A 133 20.85 4.82 8.33
N PRO A 134 20.98 6.16 8.43
CA PRO A 134 22.22 6.81 8.89
C PRO A 134 22.59 6.46 10.35
N PHE A 135 21.59 6.14 11.18
CA PHE A 135 21.80 5.80 12.59
C PHE A 135 22.29 4.35 12.80
N VAL A 136 22.11 3.48 11.80
CA VAL A 136 22.55 2.07 11.86
C VAL A 136 24.01 1.92 11.40
N GLY A 137 24.45 2.75 10.45
CA GLY A 137 25.84 2.84 10.03
C GLY A 137 26.03 3.03 8.52
N PRO A 138 27.17 3.58 8.08
CA PRO A 138 27.39 4.04 6.70
C PRO A 138 27.29 2.95 5.63
N LYS A 139 27.61 1.69 5.98
CA LYS A 139 27.47 0.54 5.08
C LYS A 139 26.02 0.15 4.78
N PHE A 140 25.10 0.47 5.70
CA PHE A 140 23.69 0.08 5.59
C PHE A 140 22.83 1.17 4.95
N ILE A 141 23.35 2.39 4.77
CA ILE A 141 22.62 3.52 4.17
C ILE A 141 22.09 3.15 2.77
N GLY A 142 22.95 2.57 1.91
CA GLY A 142 22.56 2.20 0.55
C GLY A 142 21.53 1.09 0.49
N LEU A 143 21.66 0.07 1.37
CA LEU A 143 20.75 -1.08 1.38
C LEU A 143 19.39 -0.73 2.01
N LEU A 144 19.39 -0.08 3.17
CA LEU A 144 18.15 0.30 3.87
C LEU A 144 17.38 1.38 3.11
N GLY A 145 18.08 2.27 2.40
CA GLY A 145 17.45 3.27 1.54
C GLY A 145 16.61 2.66 0.41
N GLN A 146 17.07 1.54 -0.17
CA GLN A 146 16.31 0.82 -1.22
C GLN A 146 15.03 0.17 -0.72
N PHE A 147 14.88 -0.04 0.59
CA PHE A 147 13.64 -0.55 1.18
C PHE A 147 12.69 0.58 1.62
N SER A 148 13.09 1.84 1.48
CA SER A 148 12.31 2.98 1.95
C SER A 148 11.23 3.38 0.95
N ILE A 149 9.97 3.15 1.34
CA ILE A 149 8.78 3.56 0.57
C ILE A 149 8.81 5.07 0.32
N LEU A 150 9.23 5.86 1.32
CA LEU A 150 9.23 7.31 1.24
C LEU A 150 10.35 7.85 0.34
N GLN A 151 11.49 7.16 0.29
CA GLN A 151 12.63 7.60 -0.53
C GLN A 151 12.34 7.45 -2.03
N HIS A 152 11.71 6.34 -2.44
CA HIS A 152 11.21 6.15 -3.80
C HIS A 152 10.09 7.14 -4.16
N TYR A 153 9.32 7.63 -3.17
CA TYR A 153 8.30 8.65 -3.39
C TYR A 153 8.87 10.05 -3.68
N GLU A 154 10.09 10.35 -3.22
CA GLU A 154 10.67 11.68 -3.40
C GLU A 154 10.86 12.06 -4.87
N SER A 155 11.26 11.11 -5.72
CA SER A 155 11.39 11.32 -7.17
C SER A 155 10.07 11.75 -7.80
N PHE A 156 8.98 11.05 -7.46
CA PHE A 156 7.63 11.38 -7.91
C PHE A 156 7.20 12.77 -7.45
N SER A 157 7.51 13.16 -6.21
CA SER A 157 7.20 14.50 -5.69
C SER A 157 7.95 15.64 -6.42
N LYS A 158 9.04 15.31 -7.12
CA LYS A 158 9.87 16.24 -7.89
C LYS A 158 9.46 16.33 -9.37
N GLY A 159 8.48 15.56 -9.83
CA GLY A 159 8.13 15.50 -11.27
C GLY A 159 8.86 14.39 -12.03
N VAL A 160 9.69 13.59 -11.35
CA VAL A 160 10.55 12.59 -11.99
C VAL A 160 9.90 11.22 -11.85
N ILE A 161 9.68 10.56 -12.99
CA ILE A 161 9.20 9.18 -13.04
C ILE A 161 10.40 8.30 -13.40
N ASP A 162 10.99 7.67 -12.39
CA ASP A 162 12.06 6.70 -12.59
C ASP A 162 11.48 5.27 -12.72
N THR A 163 12.08 4.48 -13.59
CA THR A 163 11.72 3.06 -13.75
C THR A 163 12.06 2.28 -12.48
N GLN A 164 13.11 2.69 -11.77
CA GLN A 164 13.50 2.08 -10.50
C GLN A 164 12.38 2.19 -9.46
N ASP A 165 11.78 3.38 -9.32
CA ASP A 165 10.75 3.63 -8.32
C ASP A 165 9.43 2.91 -8.64
N ILE A 166 9.04 2.88 -9.92
CA ILE A 166 7.88 2.10 -10.37
C ILE A 166 8.10 0.60 -10.10
N SER A 167 9.27 0.10 -10.49
CA SER A 167 9.59 -1.32 -10.33
C SER A 167 9.58 -1.72 -8.86
N TYR A 168 10.12 -0.87 -7.97
CA TYR A 168 10.10 -1.10 -6.53
C TYR A 168 8.68 -1.30 -6.00
N TYR A 169 7.75 -0.36 -6.26
CA TYR A 169 6.37 -0.49 -5.77
C TYR A 169 5.65 -1.70 -6.35
N LEU A 170 5.90 -2.02 -7.62
CA LEU A 170 5.28 -3.16 -8.29
C LEU A 170 5.80 -4.48 -7.70
N PHE A 171 7.11 -4.60 -7.47
CA PHE A 171 7.71 -5.74 -6.78
C PHE A 171 7.16 -5.89 -5.37
N MET A 172 7.07 -4.81 -4.61
CA MET A 172 6.54 -4.83 -3.24
C MET A 172 5.09 -5.31 -3.21
N THR A 173 4.27 -4.78 -4.12
CA THR A 173 2.86 -5.14 -4.24
C THR A 173 2.69 -6.62 -4.58
N LEU A 174 3.40 -7.10 -5.61
CA LEU A 174 3.35 -8.51 -6.02
C LEU A 174 3.89 -9.45 -4.95
N PHE A 175 4.96 -9.07 -4.26
CA PHE A 175 5.56 -9.86 -3.19
C PHE A 175 4.56 -10.10 -2.05
N PHE A 176 3.90 -9.05 -1.56
CA PHE A 176 2.91 -9.22 -0.49
C PHE A 176 1.66 -9.95 -0.95
N LEU A 177 1.19 -9.74 -2.18
CA LEU A 177 0.08 -10.53 -2.73
C LEU A 177 0.43 -12.02 -2.85
N PHE A 178 1.66 -12.34 -3.27
CA PHE A 178 2.15 -13.71 -3.30
C PHE A 178 2.20 -14.32 -1.89
N LEU A 179 2.67 -13.57 -0.89
CA LEU A 179 2.65 -14.01 0.51
C LEU A 179 1.24 -14.25 1.03
N THR A 180 0.28 -13.39 0.66
CA THR A 180 -1.15 -13.60 0.96
C THR A 180 -1.62 -14.95 0.41
N LEU A 181 -1.32 -15.25 -0.86
CA LEU A 181 -1.70 -16.55 -1.46
C LEU A 181 -1.10 -17.74 -0.72
N ARG A 182 0.19 -17.67 -0.38
CA ARG A 182 0.86 -18.73 0.39
C ARG A 182 0.28 -18.88 1.81
N SER A 183 -0.14 -17.78 2.43
CA SER A 183 -0.82 -17.81 3.71
C SER A 183 -2.16 -18.57 3.61
N LEU A 184 -2.94 -18.34 2.55
CA LEU A 184 -4.23 -19.03 2.34
C LEU A 184 -4.02 -20.53 2.09
N GLU A 185 -3.07 -20.90 1.23
CA GLU A 185 -2.73 -22.31 0.95
C GLU A 185 -2.31 -23.05 2.24
N SER A 186 -1.52 -22.40 3.10
CA SER A 186 -1.09 -23.00 4.37
C SER A 186 -2.26 -23.21 5.34
N THR A 187 -3.27 -22.35 5.35
CA THR A 187 -4.45 -22.52 6.21
C THR A 187 -5.28 -23.72 5.73
N ARG A 188 -5.42 -23.90 4.42
CA ARG A 188 -6.15 -25.04 3.82
C ARG A 188 -5.55 -26.40 4.19
N TRP A 189 -4.24 -26.50 4.40
CA TRP A 189 -3.60 -27.77 4.79
C TRP A 189 -3.75 -28.12 6.28
N ARG A 190 -4.20 -27.17 7.11
CA ARG A 190 -4.36 -27.35 8.56
C ARG A 190 -5.80 -27.67 8.97
N SER A 191 -6.77 -27.37 8.12
CA SER A 191 -8.21 -27.67 8.29
C SER A 191 -8.57 -29.02 7.67
#